data_AF-A0A957R5E9-F1
#
_entry.id   AF-A0A957R5E9-F1
#
_cell.length_a   1.000
_cell.length_b   1.000
_cell.length_c   1.000
_cell.angle_alpha   90.00
_cell.angle_beta   90.00
_cell.angle_gamma   90.00
#
_symmetry.space_group_name_H-M   'P 1'
#
loop_
_entity.id
_entity.type
_entity.pdbx_description
1 polymer ?
#
loop_
_entity_poly.entity_id
_entity_poly.type
_entity_poly.pdbx_seq_one_letter_code
_entity_poly.pdbx_strand_id
1 'polypeptide(L)'
;MKFTKQQKQRYERIKTIEQMQEMDPVDFEQFVGWLYQNDGYSVSDTVVTGDEGIDLTLKKRGRKTVVQCKRYSGTVGQPTVRDLYGAMFHVGAQEAHLVTTGKLSRQGEAWAAGKPINLVDGHDLVSWVNKNRRDSQERQGSWIIWATAGTVVAVLALCVVIVGGAYWFMQQRTNLDDPIIVEVPTRVGEDEEVDDGDDEPVLAPTVTLAAVNNPSEVNVRAIRLDNVPVIDGNLDEWRGYTSATQSNFLVYRQDEWDETRDLTAEWWLGWDETNLYMAVNVIDDQHVQTQTGRLTYLGDSVDMQIDTDRAGDRQNTLVNLDDFQLAFSAGDFAGLPAEAYRFRGNSEGGMVDATGHNISVAAVQHEQGYRLEAAIPWRDLDVIPEPNMILGLNLNANDNDTPGTAAQEVMMSNVSTRTFRNPTTWGEVTLAP
;
A
#
# COMPACT_ATOMS: atom_id res chain seq x y z
N MET A 1 -2.77 -9.73 8.01
CA MET A 1 -2.75 -8.47 8.75
C MET A 1 -2.42 -8.70 10.23
N LYS A 2 -1.52 -7.91 10.83
CA LYS A 2 -1.12 -8.01 12.24
C LYS A 2 -1.40 -6.69 12.96
N PHE A 3 -2.11 -6.74 14.08
CA PHE A 3 -2.43 -5.57 14.90
C PHE A 3 -1.62 -5.54 16.19
N THR A 4 -1.08 -4.36 16.52
CA THR A 4 -0.44 -4.12 17.82
C THR A 4 -1.46 -4.19 18.95
N LYS A 5 -0.99 -4.42 20.19
CA LYS A 5 -1.84 -4.43 21.38
C LYS A 5 -2.57 -3.08 21.56
N GLN A 6 -1.91 -1.98 21.25
CA GLN A 6 -2.46 -0.63 21.36
C GLN A 6 -3.59 -0.40 20.34
N GLN A 7 -3.41 -0.83 19.08
CA GLN A 7 -4.46 -0.75 18.05
C GLN A 7 -5.71 -1.54 18.46
N LYS A 8 -5.55 -2.78 18.93
CA LYS A 8 -6.67 -3.61 19.41
C LYS A 8 -7.44 -2.92 20.54
N GLN A 9 -6.72 -2.38 21.53
CA GLN A 9 -7.33 -1.64 22.64
C GLN A 9 -8.01 -0.33 22.21
N ARG A 10 -7.54 0.31 21.14
CA ARG A 10 -8.20 1.47 20.53
C ARG A 10 -9.51 1.04 19.88
N TYR A 11 -9.46 0.02 19.01
CA TYR A 11 -10.63 -0.48 18.28
C TYR A 11 -11.74 -1.02 19.19
N GLU A 12 -11.39 -1.68 20.30
CA GLU A 12 -12.35 -2.14 21.31
C GLU A 12 -13.19 -1.01 21.95
N ARG A 13 -12.70 0.24 21.91
CA ARG A 13 -13.39 1.41 22.48
C ARG A 13 -14.34 2.09 21.50
N ILE A 14 -14.25 1.77 20.21
CA ILE A 14 -15.08 2.36 19.16
C ILE A 14 -16.49 1.79 19.26
N LYS A 15 -17.49 2.67 19.17
CA LYS A 15 -18.91 2.32 19.37
C LYS A 15 -19.84 2.99 18.37
N THR A 16 -19.50 4.16 17.87
CA THR A 16 -20.41 5.00 17.08
C THR A 16 -19.86 5.27 15.69
N ILE A 17 -20.74 5.64 14.76
CA ILE A 17 -20.35 6.01 13.39
C ILE A 17 -19.44 7.24 13.38
N GLU A 18 -19.69 8.21 14.25
CA GLU A 18 -18.90 9.45 14.32
C GLU A 18 -17.44 9.12 14.62
N GLN A 19 -17.19 8.22 15.58
CA GLN A 19 -15.83 7.74 15.89
C GLN A 19 -15.17 7.01 14.72
N MET A 20 -15.95 6.30 13.89
CA MET A 20 -15.44 5.63 12.69
C MET A 20 -15.18 6.61 11.55
N GLN A 21 -15.95 7.70 11.47
CA GLN A 21 -15.76 8.78 10.49
C GLN A 21 -14.56 9.67 10.84
N GLU A 22 -14.21 9.79 12.13
CA GLU A 22 -13.01 10.48 12.60
C GLU A 22 -11.70 9.73 12.33
N MET A 23 -11.76 8.40 12.09
CA MET A 23 -10.60 7.61 11.67
C MET A 23 -10.11 8.07 10.28
N ASP A 24 -8.82 8.02 10.03
CA ASP A 24 -8.34 8.13 8.64
C ASP A 24 -8.82 6.92 7.80
N PRO A 25 -8.91 7.04 6.46
CA PRO A 25 -9.45 5.97 5.62
C PRO A 25 -8.75 4.63 5.78
N VAL A 26 -7.42 4.63 5.90
CA VAL A 26 -6.64 3.41 6.11
C VAL A 26 -6.95 2.84 7.48
N ASP A 27 -6.97 3.64 8.55
CA ASP A 27 -7.35 3.16 9.88
C ASP A 27 -8.79 2.60 9.93
N PHE A 28 -9.70 3.16 9.13
CA PHE A 28 -11.04 2.60 8.98
C PHE A 28 -11.02 1.22 8.29
N GLU A 29 -10.26 1.05 7.21
CA GLU A 29 -10.06 -0.25 6.56
C GLU A 29 -9.44 -1.26 7.54
N GLN A 30 -8.42 -0.82 8.29
CA GLN A 30 -7.77 -1.63 9.31
C GLN A 30 -8.73 -2.02 10.43
N PHE A 31 -9.61 -1.11 10.86
CA PHE A 31 -10.66 -1.37 11.84
C PHE A 31 -11.67 -2.40 11.32
N VAL A 32 -12.12 -2.27 10.07
CA VAL A 32 -13.01 -3.25 9.42
C VAL A 32 -12.31 -4.62 9.31
N GLY A 33 -11.03 -4.64 8.94
CA GLY A 33 -10.22 -5.85 8.92
C GLY A 33 -10.10 -6.51 10.30
N TRP A 34 -9.95 -5.70 11.36
CA TRP A 34 -9.94 -6.18 12.73
C TRP A 34 -11.28 -6.82 13.13
N LEU A 35 -12.42 -6.23 12.76
CA LEU A 35 -13.75 -6.82 12.99
C LEU A 35 -13.88 -8.18 12.31
N TYR A 36 -13.46 -8.30 11.05
CA TYR A 36 -13.44 -9.57 10.33
C TYR A 36 -12.50 -10.61 10.97
N GLN A 37 -11.34 -10.22 11.48
CA GLN A 37 -10.47 -11.14 12.22
C GLN A 37 -11.15 -11.71 13.47
N ASN A 38 -11.88 -10.87 14.22
CA ASN A 38 -12.60 -11.30 15.41
C ASN A 38 -13.77 -12.26 15.09
N ASP A 39 -14.36 -12.11 13.91
CA ASP A 39 -15.35 -13.01 13.32
C ASP A 39 -14.71 -14.27 12.69
N GLY A 40 -13.39 -14.44 12.80
CA GLY A 40 -12.65 -15.63 12.40
C GLY A 40 -12.27 -15.71 10.92
N TYR A 41 -12.19 -14.57 10.23
CA TYR A 41 -11.61 -14.49 8.89
C TYR A 41 -10.09 -14.33 8.97
N SER A 42 -9.37 -14.95 8.04
CA SER A 42 -7.99 -14.56 7.75
C SER A 42 -8.02 -13.32 6.86
N VAL A 43 -7.43 -12.23 7.32
CA VAL A 43 -7.47 -10.92 6.62
C VAL A 43 -6.08 -10.56 6.14
N SER A 44 -5.97 -10.22 4.87
CA SER A 44 -4.80 -9.64 4.23
C SER A 44 -5.19 -8.30 3.62
N ASP A 45 -4.36 -7.29 3.87
CA ASP A 45 -4.43 -6.04 3.12
C ASP A 45 -4.03 -6.36 1.68
N THR A 46 -4.69 -5.70 0.75
CA THR A 46 -4.18 -5.63 -0.62
C THR A 46 -2.95 -4.73 -0.57
N VAL A 47 -1.83 -5.16 -1.17
CA VAL A 47 -0.69 -4.26 -1.32
C VAL A 47 -1.24 -3.10 -2.13
N VAL A 48 -1.07 -1.87 -1.64
CA VAL A 48 -1.62 -0.64 -2.24
C VAL A 48 -0.99 -0.42 -3.62
N THR A 49 -1.47 -1.17 -4.61
CA THR A 49 -1.05 -1.18 -6.00
C THR A 49 -2.13 -1.85 -6.84
N GLY A 50 -2.99 -1.06 -7.49
CA GLY A 50 -3.74 -1.50 -8.66
C GLY A 50 -5.11 -2.15 -8.46
N ASP A 51 -5.50 -2.54 -7.25
CA ASP A 51 -6.79 -3.19 -7.06
C ASP A 51 -7.94 -2.19 -7.30
N GLU A 52 -8.89 -2.59 -8.14
CA GLU A 52 -10.05 -1.85 -8.67
C GLU A 52 -11.07 -1.35 -7.61
N GLY A 53 -10.58 -0.82 -6.48
CA GLY A 53 -11.35 -0.41 -5.31
C GLY A 53 -11.51 -1.50 -4.24
N ILE A 54 -10.63 -2.51 -4.17
CA ILE A 54 -10.64 -3.52 -3.09
C ILE A 54 -9.62 -3.13 -2.01
N ASP A 55 -10.11 -3.00 -0.78
CA ASP A 55 -9.29 -2.58 0.36
C ASP A 55 -8.82 -3.77 1.21
N LEU A 56 -9.60 -4.86 1.28
CA LEU A 56 -9.22 -6.07 2.00
C LEU A 56 -9.54 -7.34 1.22
N THR A 57 -8.67 -8.34 1.35
CA THR A 57 -8.97 -9.72 0.95
C THR A 57 -9.13 -10.59 2.20
N LEU A 58 -10.25 -11.30 2.27
CA LEU A 58 -10.58 -12.23 3.34
C LEU A 58 -10.52 -13.67 2.84
N LYS A 59 -10.12 -14.58 3.72
CA LYS A 59 -10.24 -16.03 3.49
C LYS A 59 -10.89 -16.69 4.69
N LYS A 60 -11.93 -17.48 4.45
CA LYS A 60 -12.59 -18.30 5.48
C LYS A 60 -13.17 -19.57 4.87
N ARG A 61 -12.85 -20.71 5.49
CA ARG A 61 -13.30 -22.05 5.02
C ARG A 61 -13.01 -22.29 3.53
N GLY A 62 -11.87 -21.82 3.04
CA GLY A 62 -11.45 -21.97 1.65
C GLY A 62 -12.10 -21.01 0.66
N ARG A 63 -13.05 -20.15 1.08
CA ARG A 63 -13.63 -19.10 0.23
C ARG A 63 -12.84 -17.81 0.36
N LYS A 64 -12.57 -17.17 -0.78
CA LYS A 64 -11.97 -15.84 -0.93
C LYS A 64 -13.10 -14.82 -1.05
N THR A 65 -13.03 -13.77 -0.24
CA THR A 65 -13.99 -12.66 -0.24
C THR A 65 -13.21 -11.37 -0.36
N VAL A 66 -13.64 -10.46 -1.22
CA VAL A 66 -13.05 -9.11 -1.32
C VAL A 66 -13.91 -8.10 -0.58
N VAL A 67 -13.30 -7.06 -0.04
CA VAL A 67 -14.00 -6.02 0.72
C VAL A 67 -13.62 -4.67 0.20
N GLN A 68 -14.62 -3.82 0.00
CA GLN A 68 -14.44 -2.40 -0.19
C GLN A 68 -15.03 -1.65 1.01
N CYS A 69 -14.23 -0.77 1.58
CA CYS A 69 -14.53 0.11 2.69
C CYS A 69 -14.76 1.53 2.15
N LYS A 70 -15.89 2.14 2.53
CA LYS A 70 -16.20 3.53 2.21
C LYS A 70 -16.51 4.29 3.49
N ARG A 71 -15.48 4.93 4.06
CA ARG A 71 -15.65 5.95 5.12
C ARG A 71 -16.35 7.16 4.51
N TYR A 72 -17.67 7.25 4.67
CA TYR A 72 -18.50 8.21 3.97
C TYR A 72 -19.67 8.67 4.84
N SER A 73 -20.01 9.96 4.83
CA SER A 73 -21.16 10.50 5.57
C SER A 73 -22.44 10.58 4.72
N GLY A 74 -22.31 10.44 3.40
CA GLY A 74 -23.39 10.50 2.44
C GLY A 74 -24.02 9.15 2.11
N THR A 75 -24.59 9.05 0.91
CA THR A 75 -25.17 7.81 0.38
C THR A 75 -24.27 7.22 -0.69
N VAL A 76 -23.90 5.95 -0.55
CA VAL A 76 -23.14 5.21 -1.55
C VAL A 76 -24.07 4.70 -2.65
N GLY A 77 -23.74 5.07 -3.88
CA GLY A 77 -24.55 4.81 -5.06
C GLY A 77 -24.38 3.42 -5.65
N GLN A 78 -25.31 3.04 -6.53
CA GLN A 78 -25.21 1.82 -7.35
C GLN A 78 -23.87 1.67 -8.12
N PRO A 79 -23.24 2.73 -8.68
CA PRO A 79 -21.98 2.57 -9.41
C PRO A 79 -20.90 1.87 -8.58
N THR A 80 -20.73 2.27 -7.32
CA THR A 80 -19.76 1.65 -6.40
C THR A 80 -20.03 0.16 -6.19
N VAL A 81 -21.30 -0.23 -6.03
CA VAL A 81 -21.69 -1.63 -5.88
C VAL A 81 -21.38 -2.43 -7.15
N ARG A 82 -21.59 -1.82 -8.32
CA ARG A 82 -21.31 -2.44 -9.61
C ARG A 82 -19.83 -2.63 -9.85
N ASP A 83 -19.03 -1.62 -9.54
CA ASP A 83 -17.60 -1.64 -9.76
C ASP A 83 -16.94 -2.69 -8.84
N LEU A 84 -17.37 -2.76 -7.57
CA LEU A 84 -16.97 -3.82 -6.64
C LEU A 84 -17.30 -5.24 -7.16
N TYR A 85 -18.44 -5.40 -7.80
CA TYR A 85 -18.81 -6.69 -8.39
C TYR A 85 -17.90 -7.10 -9.55
N GLY A 86 -17.47 -6.13 -10.37
CA GLY A 86 -16.47 -6.36 -11.41
C GLY A 86 -15.15 -6.81 -10.79
N ALA A 87 -14.67 -6.07 -9.80
CA ALA A 87 -13.43 -6.35 -9.08
C ALA A 87 -13.44 -7.73 -8.41
N MET A 88 -14.58 -8.16 -7.87
CA MET A 88 -14.76 -9.50 -7.30
C MET A 88 -14.44 -10.60 -8.31
N PHE A 89 -14.91 -10.48 -9.55
CA PHE A 89 -14.62 -11.47 -10.59
C PHE A 89 -13.20 -11.39 -11.09
N HIS A 90 -12.68 -10.18 -11.31
CA HIS A 90 -11.29 -9.97 -11.73
C HIS A 90 -10.32 -10.66 -10.76
N VAL A 91 -10.56 -10.53 -9.45
CA VAL A 91 -9.72 -11.13 -8.39
C VAL A 91 -10.06 -12.61 -8.09
N GLY A 92 -11.03 -13.19 -8.82
CA GLY A 92 -11.46 -14.59 -8.65
C GLY A 92 -12.10 -14.89 -7.28
N ALA A 93 -12.66 -13.88 -6.62
CA ALA A 93 -13.33 -14.01 -5.33
C ALA A 93 -14.75 -14.57 -5.50
N GLN A 94 -15.21 -15.35 -4.52
CA GLN A 94 -16.55 -15.95 -4.57
C GLN A 94 -17.62 -15.00 -4.01
N GLU A 95 -17.22 -14.01 -3.22
CA GLU A 95 -18.09 -13.04 -2.55
C GLU A 95 -17.40 -11.68 -2.47
N ALA A 96 -18.20 -10.61 -2.42
CA ALA A 96 -17.75 -9.25 -2.18
C ALA A 96 -18.53 -8.60 -1.05
N HIS A 97 -17.87 -7.79 -0.22
CA HIS A 97 -18.51 -7.03 0.84
C HIS A 97 -18.27 -5.53 0.64
N LEU A 98 -19.33 -4.72 0.63
CA LEU A 98 -19.23 -3.26 0.67
C LEU A 98 -19.57 -2.80 2.09
N VAL A 99 -18.61 -2.18 2.78
CA VAL A 99 -18.77 -1.68 4.15
C VAL A 99 -18.67 -0.17 4.15
N THR A 100 -19.68 0.54 4.65
CA THR A 100 -19.67 2.01 4.70
C THR A 100 -20.12 2.55 6.05
N THR A 101 -19.58 3.71 6.44
CA THR A 101 -20.12 4.49 7.57
C THR A 101 -21.36 5.31 7.20
N GLY A 102 -21.71 5.36 5.91
CA GLY A 102 -22.83 6.12 5.37
C GLY A 102 -24.08 5.25 5.13
N LYS A 103 -24.96 5.71 4.25
CA LYS A 103 -26.14 4.95 3.81
C LYS A 103 -25.89 4.30 2.45
N LEU A 104 -26.67 3.28 2.12
CA LEU A 104 -26.71 2.72 0.77
C LEU A 104 -27.92 3.26 0.02
N SER A 105 -27.74 3.51 -1.28
CA SER A 105 -28.85 3.89 -2.16
C SER A 105 -29.76 2.70 -2.41
N ARG A 106 -31.08 2.94 -2.54
CA ARG A 106 -32.04 1.88 -2.91
C ARG A 106 -31.68 1.23 -4.25
N GLN A 107 -31.12 1.99 -5.19
CA GLN A 107 -30.66 1.47 -6.46
C GLN A 107 -29.47 0.51 -6.27
N GLY A 108 -28.53 0.84 -5.37
CA GLY A 108 -27.40 -0.04 -5.04
C GLY A 108 -27.85 -1.34 -4.37
N GLU A 109 -28.77 -1.25 -3.40
CA GLU A 109 -29.36 -2.42 -2.74
C GLU A 109 -30.12 -3.32 -3.73
N ALA A 110 -30.98 -2.71 -4.57
CA ALA A 110 -31.72 -3.43 -5.59
C ALA A 110 -30.79 -4.09 -6.62
N TRP A 111 -29.68 -3.45 -6.94
CA TRP A 111 -28.70 -4.01 -7.85
C TRP A 111 -27.91 -5.16 -7.24
N ALA A 112 -27.56 -5.10 -5.95
CA ALA A 112 -26.90 -6.19 -5.23
C ALA A 112 -27.80 -7.41 -5.01
N ALA A 113 -29.12 -7.23 -5.05
CA ALA A 113 -30.07 -8.32 -4.82
C ALA A 113 -29.80 -9.53 -5.75
N GLY A 114 -29.68 -10.71 -5.14
CA GLY A 114 -29.41 -11.97 -5.82
C GLY A 114 -27.96 -12.17 -6.30
N LYS A 115 -27.05 -11.24 -6.00
CA LYS A 115 -25.61 -11.36 -6.29
C LYS A 115 -24.85 -11.75 -5.02
N PRO A 116 -23.65 -12.35 -5.14
CA PRO A 116 -22.77 -12.64 -4.01
C PRO A 116 -22.10 -11.36 -3.45
N ILE A 117 -22.89 -10.30 -3.23
CA ILE A 117 -22.43 -9.05 -2.66
C ILE A 117 -23.19 -8.82 -1.36
N ASN A 118 -22.46 -8.70 -0.25
CA ASN A 118 -23.02 -8.29 1.02
C ASN A 118 -22.83 -6.78 1.19
N LEU A 119 -23.88 -6.07 1.56
CA LEU A 119 -23.80 -4.64 1.82
C LEU A 119 -23.96 -4.39 3.32
N VAL A 120 -23.08 -3.58 3.88
CA VAL A 120 -23.07 -3.19 5.30
C VAL A 120 -23.07 -1.67 5.35
N ASP A 121 -24.22 -1.09 5.68
CA ASP A 121 -24.34 0.35 5.89
C ASP A 121 -23.91 0.76 7.31
N GLY A 122 -23.97 2.05 7.61
CA GLY A 122 -23.56 2.57 8.91
C GLY A 122 -24.38 2.00 10.09
N HIS A 123 -25.67 1.70 9.89
CA HIS A 123 -26.49 1.12 10.94
C HIS A 123 -26.10 -0.35 11.21
N ASP A 124 -25.88 -1.11 10.14
CA ASP A 124 -25.45 -2.50 10.22
C ASP A 124 -24.04 -2.62 10.78
N LEU A 125 -23.15 -1.69 10.42
CA LEU A 125 -21.79 -1.62 10.94
C LEU A 125 -21.77 -1.37 12.45
N VAL A 126 -22.58 -0.44 12.96
CA VAL A 126 -22.70 -0.21 14.42
C VAL A 126 -23.25 -1.44 15.13
N SER A 127 -24.23 -2.11 14.54
CA SER A 127 -24.80 -3.34 15.09
C SER A 127 -23.74 -4.44 15.15
N TRP A 128 -22.93 -4.56 14.10
CA TRP A 128 -21.83 -5.51 14.03
C TRP A 128 -20.74 -5.24 15.05
N VAL A 129 -20.30 -3.98 15.21
CA VAL A 129 -19.32 -3.56 16.22
C VAL A 129 -19.80 -3.89 17.63
N ASN A 130 -21.06 -3.59 17.93
CA ASN A 130 -21.63 -3.89 19.25
C ASN A 130 -21.71 -5.38 19.53
N LYS A 131 -22.03 -6.20 18.52
CA LYS A 131 -22.01 -7.66 18.63
C LYS A 131 -20.59 -8.18 18.88
N ASN A 132 -19.64 -7.77 18.04
CA ASN A 132 -18.23 -8.20 18.13
C ASN A 132 -17.62 -7.89 19.51
N ARG A 133 -18.01 -6.74 20.10
CA ARG A 133 -17.62 -6.35 21.45
C ARG A 133 -18.22 -7.25 22.54
N ARG A 134 -19.51 -7.62 22.43
CA ARG A 134 -20.15 -8.57 23.36
C ARG A 134 -19.47 -9.94 23.28
N ASP A 135 -19.24 -10.45 22.06
CA ASP A 135 -18.58 -11.74 21.84
C ASP A 135 -17.15 -11.74 22.42
N SER A 136 -16.43 -10.63 22.30
CA SER A 136 -15.10 -10.46 22.89
C SER A 136 -15.13 -10.46 24.42
N GLN A 137 -16.12 -9.80 25.03
CA GLN A 137 -16.32 -9.80 26.48
C GLN A 137 -16.71 -11.18 27.02
N GLU A 138 -17.57 -11.91 26.31
CA GLU A 138 -17.95 -13.29 26.66
C GLU A 138 -16.76 -14.26 26.57
N ARG A 139 -15.92 -14.14 25.53
CA ARG A 139 -14.69 -14.94 25.39
C ARG A 139 -13.72 -14.70 26.55
N GLN A 140 -13.51 -13.43 26.95
CA GLN A 140 -12.65 -13.09 28.09
C GLN A 140 -13.24 -13.60 29.41
N GLY A 141 -14.54 -13.42 29.65
CA GLY A 141 -15.22 -13.92 30.84
C GLY A 141 -15.15 -15.45 30.95
N SER A 142 -15.39 -16.16 29.85
CA SER A 142 -15.29 -17.62 29.79
C SER A 142 -13.86 -18.11 30.07
N TRP A 143 -12.84 -17.46 29.51
CA TRP A 143 -11.44 -17.82 29.78
C TRP A 143 -11.07 -17.69 31.26
N ILE A 144 -11.53 -16.63 31.94
CA ILE A 144 -11.31 -16.47 33.39
C ILE A 144 -11.98 -17.61 34.17
N ILE A 145 -13.19 -18.01 33.79
CA ILE A 145 -13.92 -19.12 34.44
C ILE A 145 -13.18 -20.45 34.24
N TRP A 146 -12.69 -20.74 33.04
CA TRP A 146 -11.94 -21.96 32.76
C TRP A 146 -10.55 -21.97 33.41
N ALA A 147 -9.86 -20.83 33.44
CA ALA A 147 -8.56 -20.69 34.10
C ALA A 147 -8.68 -20.90 35.63
N THR A 148 -9.73 -20.33 36.24
CA THR A 148 -10.02 -20.51 37.68
C THR A 148 -10.44 -21.95 37.99
N ALA A 149 -11.30 -22.57 37.17
CA ALA A 149 -11.65 -23.98 37.32
C ALA A 149 -10.43 -24.91 37.19
N GLY A 150 -9.54 -24.66 36.22
CA GLY A 150 -8.30 -25.41 36.06
C GLY A 150 -7.35 -25.30 37.26
N THR A 151 -7.24 -24.10 37.86
CA THR A 151 -6.43 -23.91 39.08
C THR A 151 -7.03 -24.66 40.27
N VAL A 152 -8.35 -24.66 40.44
CA VAL A 152 -9.03 -25.43 41.50
C VAL A 152 -8.76 -26.94 41.35
N VAL A 153 -8.86 -27.47 40.12
CA VAL A 153 -8.57 -28.89 39.84
C VAL A 153 -7.11 -29.24 40.14
N ALA A 154 -6.17 -28.37 39.75
CA ALA A 154 -4.75 -28.58 40.03
C ALA A 154 -4.44 -28.57 41.54
N VAL A 155 -5.07 -27.68 42.31
CA VAL A 155 -4.95 -27.62 43.77
C VAL A 155 -5.52 -28.89 44.41
N LEU A 156 -6.70 -29.35 43.97
CA LEU A 156 -7.29 -30.60 44.47
C LEU A 156 -6.41 -31.82 44.16
N ALA A 157 -5.84 -31.90 42.95
CA ALA A 157 -4.91 -32.96 42.58
C ALA A 157 -3.64 -32.93 43.45
N LEU A 158 -3.09 -31.75 43.73
CA LEU A 158 -1.96 -31.57 44.64
C LEU A 158 -2.32 -32.03 46.06
N CYS A 159 -3.50 -31.71 46.56
CA CYS A 159 -3.98 -32.19 47.86
C CYS A 159 -4.08 -33.72 47.90
N VAL A 160 -4.56 -34.36 46.83
CA VAL A 160 -4.62 -35.83 46.74
C VAL A 160 -3.21 -36.44 46.76
N VAL A 161 -2.24 -35.84 46.08
CA VAL A 161 -0.83 -36.28 46.12
C VAL A 161 -0.23 -36.11 47.51
N ILE A 162 -0.50 -34.98 48.18
CA ILE A 162 0.00 -34.73 49.54
C ILE A 162 -0.62 -35.71 50.54
N VAL A 163 -1.94 -35.92 50.49
CA VAL A 163 -2.64 -36.85 51.38
C VAL A 163 -2.25 -38.29 51.09
N GLY A 164 -2.12 -38.68 49.82
CA GLY A 164 -1.64 -40.00 49.41
C GLY A 164 -0.19 -40.24 49.81
N GLY A 165 0.68 -39.23 49.64
CA GLY A 165 2.07 -39.26 50.10
C GLY A 165 2.18 -39.33 51.62
N ALA A 166 1.36 -38.58 52.35
CA ALA A 166 1.28 -38.67 53.81
C ALA A 166 0.78 -40.04 54.27
N TYR A 167 -0.21 -40.62 53.59
CA TYR A 167 -0.71 -41.96 53.87
C TYR A 167 0.35 -43.04 53.62
N TRP A 168 1.08 -42.93 52.50
CA TRP A 168 2.21 -43.80 52.17
C TRP A 168 3.37 -43.67 53.17
N PHE A 169 3.69 -42.45 53.59
CA PHE A 169 4.69 -42.18 54.64
C PHE A 169 4.25 -42.72 56.00
N MET A 170 2.95 -42.67 56.32
CA MET A 170 2.39 -43.30 57.52
C MET A 170 2.48 -44.83 57.46
N GLN A 171 2.30 -45.44 56.28
CA GLN A 171 2.53 -46.88 56.08
C GLN A 171 4.01 -47.28 56.21
N GLN A 172 4.96 -46.40 55.87
CA GLN A 172 6.39 -46.68 56.10
C GLN A 172 6.79 -46.64 57.58
N ARG A 173 6.03 -45.96 58.45
CA ARG A 173 6.34 -45.84 59.88
C ARG A 173 6.01 -47.07 60.73
N THR A 174 5.45 -48.14 60.15
CA THR A 174 5.10 -49.36 60.91
C THR A 174 6.15 -50.48 60.82
N ASN A 175 7.31 -50.25 60.21
CA ASN A 175 8.38 -51.25 60.18
C ASN A 175 9.74 -50.67 60.56
N LEU A 176 10.30 -51.31 61.59
CA LEU A 176 11.70 -51.43 62.00
C LEU A 176 12.20 -50.49 63.13
N ASP A 177 12.53 -51.20 64.20
CA ASP A 177 13.18 -50.83 65.45
C ASP A 177 14.66 -50.36 65.27
N ASP A 178 15.03 -49.33 66.05
CA ASP A 178 16.33 -49.04 66.73
C ASP A 178 17.71 -49.08 66.01
N PRO A 179 18.79 -48.44 66.54
CA PRO A 179 18.92 -47.12 67.21
C PRO A 179 20.14 -46.28 66.73
N ILE A 180 20.29 -45.12 67.38
CA ILE A 180 21.22 -43.98 67.27
C ILE A 180 22.72 -44.32 67.45
N ILE A 181 23.63 -43.63 66.72
CA ILE A 181 24.98 -43.24 67.19
C ILE A 181 25.31 -41.79 66.75
N VAL A 182 25.89 -41.05 67.71
CA VAL A 182 26.34 -39.64 67.70
C VAL A 182 27.84 -39.58 67.37
N GLU A 183 28.31 -38.57 66.61
CA GLU A 183 29.56 -37.82 66.90
C GLU A 183 29.75 -36.58 65.99
N VAL A 184 30.48 -35.58 66.53
CA VAL A 184 30.75 -34.21 66.06
C VAL A 184 32.26 -33.95 66.31
N PRO A 185 32.95 -32.89 65.84
CA PRO A 185 33.22 -32.33 64.49
C PRO A 185 34.75 -32.43 64.14
N THR A 186 35.25 -31.76 63.09
CA THR A 186 36.37 -30.75 63.11
C THR A 186 37.09 -30.58 61.74
N ARG A 187 37.03 -29.33 61.22
CA ARG A 187 37.99 -28.41 60.54
C ARG A 187 39.19 -28.89 59.66
N VAL A 188 39.50 -27.98 58.70
CA VAL A 188 40.76 -27.63 57.97
C VAL A 188 40.87 -28.30 56.58
N GLY A 189 41.17 -27.63 55.47
CA GLY A 189 41.51 -26.23 55.14
C GLY A 189 41.89 -26.14 53.64
N GLU A 190 42.16 -24.92 53.17
CA GLU A 190 43.09 -24.56 52.05
C GLU A 190 42.65 -24.98 50.61
N ASP A 191 42.71 -24.18 49.54
CA ASP A 191 43.37 -22.90 49.25
C ASP A 191 42.72 -22.13 48.08
N GLU A 192 43.18 -20.87 47.98
CA GLU A 192 43.07 -19.81 46.98
C GLU A 192 43.12 -20.19 45.48
N GLU A 193 42.48 -19.38 44.63
CA GLU A 193 43.23 -18.47 43.73
C GLU A 193 42.35 -17.33 43.17
N VAL A 194 43.03 -16.19 43.01
CA VAL A 194 42.63 -14.84 42.58
C VAL A 194 43.09 -14.65 41.13
N ASP A 195 42.41 -13.85 40.29
CA ASP A 195 43.02 -12.71 39.56
C ASP A 195 42.02 -11.94 38.66
N ASP A 196 42.41 -10.68 38.49
CA ASP A 196 41.79 -9.41 38.13
C ASP A 196 41.06 -9.24 36.80
N GLY A 197 40.27 -8.16 36.76
CA GLY A 197 39.92 -7.46 35.52
C GLY A 197 38.85 -6.40 35.69
N ASP A 198 39.20 -5.28 36.34
CA ASP A 198 38.47 -4.01 36.26
C ASP A 198 38.41 -3.51 34.81
N ASP A 199 37.25 -3.01 34.38
CA ASP A 199 37.18 -1.84 33.48
C ASP A 199 35.79 -1.17 33.53
N GLU A 200 35.80 0.14 33.75
CA GLU A 200 34.64 1.02 33.81
C GLU A 200 33.94 1.23 32.45
N PRO A 201 32.65 1.62 32.42
CA PRO A 201 31.98 1.95 31.17
C PRO A 201 32.37 3.35 30.67
N VAL A 202 33.19 3.39 29.61
CA VAL A 202 33.45 4.63 28.85
C VAL A 202 32.29 4.91 27.89
N LEU A 203 31.72 6.11 28.01
CA LEU A 203 30.77 6.69 27.06
C LEU A 203 31.35 6.71 25.65
N ALA A 204 30.72 5.99 24.72
CA ALA A 204 31.02 6.10 23.30
C ALA A 204 30.39 7.38 22.71
N PRO A 205 31.11 8.12 21.85
CA PRO A 205 30.57 9.30 21.19
C PRO A 205 29.42 8.92 20.25
N THR A 206 28.38 9.76 20.24
CA THR A 206 27.32 9.76 19.23
C THR A 206 27.94 9.73 17.85
N VAL A 207 27.76 8.61 17.16
CA VAL A 207 28.01 8.52 15.72
C VAL A 207 27.11 9.53 15.05
N THR A 208 27.70 10.55 14.43
CA THR A 208 27.05 11.34 13.40
C THR A 208 26.51 10.33 12.39
N LEU A 209 25.18 10.18 12.31
CA LEU A 209 24.58 9.54 11.15
C LEU A 209 25.07 10.33 9.94
N ALA A 210 26.01 9.73 9.20
CA ALA A 210 26.15 10.05 7.80
C ALA A 210 24.75 10.00 7.20
N ALA A 211 24.42 11.02 6.39
CA ALA A 211 23.19 11.07 5.65
C ALA A 211 22.83 9.67 5.17
N VAL A 212 21.62 9.21 5.49
CA VAL A 212 21.06 8.06 4.80
C VAL A 212 21.12 8.46 3.33
N ASN A 213 21.99 7.79 2.57
CA ASN A 213 21.96 7.80 1.13
C ASN A 213 20.59 7.26 0.75
N ASN A 214 19.60 8.15 0.63
CA ASN A 214 18.37 7.85 -0.08
C ASN A 214 18.80 7.71 -1.55
N PRO A 215 18.60 6.54 -2.18
CA PRO A 215 19.02 6.34 -3.54
C PRO A 215 18.03 7.06 -4.46
N SER A 216 18.38 8.28 -4.86
CA SER A 216 17.90 8.86 -6.11
C SER A 216 19.08 9.47 -6.84
N GLU A 217 20.01 8.59 -7.29
CA GLU A 217 21.13 8.97 -8.18
C GLU A 217 20.67 9.32 -9.61
N VAL A 218 19.38 9.18 -9.94
CA VAL A 218 18.84 9.60 -11.25
C VAL A 218 18.35 11.04 -11.16
N ASN A 219 19.27 11.98 -11.39
CA ASN A 219 18.94 13.38 -11.61
C ASN A 219 18.52 13.58 -13.07
N VAL A 220 17.22 13.64 -13.31
CA VAL A 220 16.68 13.97 -14.63
C VAL A 220 16.92 15.46 -14.91
N ARG A 221 17.24 15.81 -16.15
CA ARG A 221 17.42 17.21 -16.56
C ARG A 221 16.41 17.54 -17.64
N ALA A 222 15.53 18.50 -17.37
CA ALA A 222 14.74 19.14 -18.40
C ALA A 222 15.55 20.32 -18.95
N ILE A 223 15.89 20.30 -20.23
CA ILE A 223 16.74 21.34 -20.84
C ILE A 223 15.87 22.51 -21.33
N ARG A 224 16.28 23.75 -21.05
CA ARG A 224 15.56 24.90 -21.60
C ARG A 224 15.65 24.88 -23.13
N LEU A 225 14.52 24.94 -23.82
CA LEU A 225 14.45 24.84 -25.27
C LEU A 225 14.45 26.24 -25.90
N ASP A 226 15.41 26.50 -26.79
CA ASP A 226 15.44 27.73 -27.58
C ASP A 226 14.44 27.71 -28.74
N ASN A 227 14.09 26.50 -29.22
CA ASN A 227 13.10 26.28 -30.25
C ASN A 227 12.00 25.40 -29.68
N VAL A 228 10.76 25.87 -29.76
CA VAL A 228 9.59 25.13 -29.28
C VAL A 228 9.36 23.92 -30.18
N PRO A 229 9.24 22.70 -29.60
CA PRO A 229 9.01 21.50 -30.36
C PRO A 229 7.61 21.49 -30.99
N VAL A 230 7.50 20.89 -32.18
CA VAL A 230 6.21 20.66 -32.83
C VAL A 230 5.68 19.33 -32.33
N ILE A 231 4.59 19.37 -31.56
CA ILE A 231 3.97 18.15 -31.00
C ILE A 231 3.31 17.34 -32.13
N ASP A 232 4.07 16.44 -32.76
CA ASP A 232 3.64 15.61 -33.87
C ASP A 232 4.09 14.13 -33.78
N GLY A 233 4.87 13.78 -32.75
CA GLY A 233 5.41 12.45 -32.51
C GLY A 233 6.76 12.20 -33.21
N ASN A 234 7.29 13.18 -33.96
CA ASN A 234 8.58 13.07 -34.63
C ASN A 234 9.72 13.62 -33.76
N LEU A 235 10.49 12.70 -33.18
CA LEU A 235 11.59 13.05 -32.28
C LEU A 235 12.84 13.65 -32.95
N ASP A 236 12.80 14.02 -34.23
CA ASP A 236 13.93 14.58 -34.97
C ASP A 236 14.55 15.81 -34.27
N GLU A 237 13.71 16.67 -33.69
CA GLU A 237 14.13 17.88 -32.97
C GLU A 237 14.78 17.60 -31.61
N TRP A 238 14.54 16.41 -31.05
CA TRP A 238 15.11 15.99 -29.77
C TRP A 238 16.51 15.39 -29.89
N ARG A 239 16.95 15.02 -31.11
CA ARG A 239 18.27 14.38 -31.34
C ARG A 239 19.48 15.20 -30.89
N GLY A 240 19.34 16.51 -30.77
CA GLY A 240 20.39 17.40 -30.26
C GLY A 240 20.60 17.33 -28.75
N TYR A 241 19.68 16.72 -28.01
CA TYR A 241 19.68 16.68 -26.55
C TYR A 241 20.17 15.30 -26.07
N THR A 242 21.36 15.26 -25.47
CA THR A 242 22.07 14.00 -25.14
C THR A 242 21.72 13.41 -23.76
N SER A 243 20.70 13.94 -23.07
CA SER A 243 20.36 13.54 -21.70
C SER A 243 19.05 12.76 -21.63
N ALA A 244 18.97 11.66 -22.39
CA ALA A 244 17.83 10.77 -22.32
C ALA A 244 17.79 10.01 -20.98
N THR A 245 16.61 9.89 -20.39
CA THR A 245 16.36 9.10 -19.17
C THR A 245 15.65 7.82 -19.53
N GLN A 246 16.02 6.70 -18.92
CA GLN A 246 15.40 5.40 -19.19
C GLN A 246 14.55 4.92 -18.01
N SER A 247 13.42 4.29 -18.31
CA SER A 247 12.58 3.59 -17.32
C SER A 247 13.00 2.12 -17.22
N ASN A 248 14.02 1.83 -16.39
CA ASN A 248 14.67 0.52 -16.35
C ASN A 248 14.27 -0.38 -15.17
N PHE A 249 13.42 0.11 -14.26
CA PHE A 249 13.08 -0.61 -13.04
C PHE A 249 11.64 -1.13 -13.07
N LEU A 250 11.48 -2.44 -12.94
CA LEU A 250 10.19 -3.08 -12.77
C LEU A 250 9.59 -2.67 -11.41
N VAL A 251 8.49 -1.92 -11.42
CA VAL A 251 7.82 -1.41 -10.21
C VAL A 251 6.41 -1.95 -10.01
N TYR A 252 5.84 -2.56 -11.06
CA TYR A 252 4.57 -3.29 -10.99
C TYR A 252 4.61 -4.45 -11.98
N ARG A 253 3.98 -5.56 -11.62
CA ARG A 253 3.67 -6.68 -12.51
C ARG A 253 2.41 -7.41 -12.06
N GLN A 254 1.69 -8.00 -12.99
CA GLN A 254 0.65 -8.98 -12.71
C GLN A 254 1.27 -10.37 -12.42
N ASP A 255 0.57 -11.20 -11.63
CA ASP A 255 1.05 -12.54 -11.22
C ASP A 255 1.25 -13.51 -12.41
N GLU A 256 0.59 -13.26 -13.54
CA GLU A 256 0.61 -14.11 -14.73
C GLU A 256 1.55 -13.60 -15.84
N TRP A 257 2.30 -12.53 -15.59
CA TRP A 257 3.29 -11.99 -16.53
C TRP A 257 4.39 -13.02 -16.79
N ASP A 258 4.72 -13.23 -18.07
CA ASP A 258 5.56 -14.32 -18.58
C ASP A 258 7.08 -14.01 -18.54
N GLU A 259 7.44 -12.89 -17.91
CA GLU A 259 8.81 -12.37 -17.74
C GLU A 259 9.49 -11.91 -19.04
N THR A 260 8.76 -11.73 -20.15
CA THR A 260 9.32 -11.06 -21.33
C THR A 260 9.58 -9.59 -21.00
N ARG A 261 10.82 -9.14 -21.22
CA ARG A 261 11.26 -7.76 -20.96
C ARG A 261 11.54 -7.07 -22.29
N ASP A 262 10.50 -6.91 -23.07
CA ASP A 262 10.42 -6.22 -24.36
C ASP A 262 10.12 -4.73 -24.21
N LEU A 263 9.38 -4.33 -23.16
CA LEU A 263 9.11 -2.91 -22.91
C LEU A 263 10.36 -2.13 -22.49
N THR A 264 10.69 -1.09 -23.27
CA THR A 264 11.65 -0.04 -22.88
C THR A 264 11.11 1.34 -23.22
N ALA A 265 11.39 2.33 -22.37
CA ALA A 265 11.02 3.72 -22.62
C ALA A 265 12.23 4.64 -22.40
N GLU A 266 12.54 5.43 -23.42
CA GLU A 266 13.61 6.43 -23.43
C GLU A 266 13.01 7.83 -23.57
N TRP A 267 13.34 8.71 -22.63
CA TRP A 267 12.67 9.99 -22.42
C TRP A 267 13.60 11.17 -22.58
N TRP A 268 13.11 12.23 -23.22
CA TRP A 268 13.72 13.55 -23.24
C TRP A 268 12.77 14.56 -22.63
N LEU A 269 13.29 15.42 -21.76
CA LEU A 269 12.52 16.52 -21.17
C LEU A 269 13.12 17.86 -21.58
N GLY A 270 12.24 18.79 -21.89
CA GLY A 270 12.59 20.16 -22.19
C GLY A 270 11.61 21.12 -21.54
N TRP A 271 11.96 22.39 -21.43
CA TRP A 271 11.04 23.39 -20.89
C TRP A 271 11.26 24.78 -21.50
N ASP A 272 10.23 25.60 -21.43
CA ASP A 272 10.31 27.04 -21.59
C ASP A 272 9.42 27.73 -20.53
N GLU A 273 9.23 29.04 -20.61
CA GLU A 273 8.40 29.78 -19.65
C GLU A 273 6.91 29.40 -19.69
N THR A 274 6.45 28.67 -20.71
CA THR A 274 5.04 28.33 -20.95
C THR A 274 4.74 26.87 -20.65
N ASN A 275 5.61 25.94 -21.07
CA ASN A 275 5.37 24.50 -20.98
C ASN A 275 6.58 23.73 -20.46
N LEU A 276 6.28 22.61 -19.81
CA LEU A 276 7.15 21.44 -19.76
C LEU A 276 6.87 20.60 -21.00
N TYR A 277 7.91 20.20 -21.72
CA TYR A 277 7.84 19.35 -22.89
C TYR A 277 8.42 17.98 -22.57
N MET A 278 7.83 16.95 -23.15
CA MET A 278 8.40 15.60 -23.15
C MET A 278 8.36 14.99 -24.54
N ALA A 279 9.37 14.17 -24.80
CA ALA A 279 9.41 13.20 -25.88
C ALA A 279 9.74 11.84 -25.29
N VAL A 280 9.11 10.79 -25.79
CA VAL A 280 9.41 9.42 -25.41
C VAL A 280 9.44 8.52 -26.64
N ASN A 281 10.46 7.67 -26.71
CA ASN A 281 10.50 6.54 -27.63
C ASN A 281 10.28 5.26 -26.83
N VAL A 282 9.20 4.56 -27.15
CA VAL A 282 8.84 3.28 -26.53
C VAL A 282 9.13 2.16 -27.52
N ILE A 283 9.89 1.17 -27.06
CA ILE A 283 10.04 -0.11 -27.73
C ILE A 283 9.14 -1.10 -27.00
N ASP A 284 8.26 -1.73 -27.76
CA ASP A 284 7.19 -2.62 -27.31
C ASP A 284 6.79 -3.44 -28.55
N ASP A 285 6.76 -4.76 -28.40
CA ASP A 285 6.45 -5.67 -29.50
C ASP A 285 4.94 -5.85 -29.75
N GLN A 286 4.07 -5.51 -28.80
CA GLN A 286 2.61 -5.56 -28.92
C GLN A 286 1.91 -4.35 -28.29
N HIS A 287 1.75 -3.27 -29.06
CA HIS A 287 0.92 -2.14 -28.63
C HIS A 287 -0.59 -2.46 -28.57
N VAL A 288 -1.14 -2.54 -27.36
CA VAL A 288 -2.56 -2.69 -27.00
C VAL A 288 -3.06 -1.54 -26.11
N GLN A 289 -3.85 -0.66 -26.72
CA GLN A 289 -4.59 0.36 -25.99
C GLN A 289 -6.08 0.31 -26.32
N THR A 290 -6.91 0.07 -25.30
CA THR A 290 -8.37 -0.04 -25.44
C THR A 290 -9.14 0.96 -24.56
N GLN A 291 -8.43 1.65 -23.67
CA GLN A 291 -9.00 2.51 -22.64
C GLN A 291 -8.66 3.97 -22.87
N THR A 292 -9.39 4.84 -22.18
CA THR A 292 -9.17 6.29 -22.22
C THR A 292 -9.29 6.92 -20.84
N GLY A 293 -8.78 8.14 -20.71
CA GLY A 293 -8.87 8.98 -19.52
C GLY A 293 -8.26 8.32 -18.28
N ARG A 294 -9.03 8.20 -17.20
CA ARG A 294 -8.50 7.65 -15.95
C ARG A 294 -8.09 6.16 -16.02
N LEU A 295 -8.45 5.46 -17.09
CA LEU A 295 -8.20 4.03 -17.29
C LEU A 295 -7.08 3.76 -18.30
N THR A 296 -6.44 4.78 -18.87
CA THR A 296 -5.37 4.65 -19.86
C THR A 296 -4.23 3.73 -19.40
N TYR A 297 -3.96 3.67 -18.10
CA TYR A 297 -2.92 2.82 -17.49
C TYR A 297 -3.16 1.31 -17.64
N LEU A 298 -4.37 0.88 -18.06
CA LEU A 298 -4.73 -0.51 -18.33
C LEU A 298 -4.36 -0.98 -19.76
N GLY A 299 -3.52 -0.23 -20.46
CA GLY A 299 -2.94 -0.59 -21.75
C GLY A 299 -1.62 0.14 -21.96
N ASP A 300 -1.04 0.01 -23.14
CA ASP A 300 0.24 0.63 -23.44
C ASP A 300 0.13 2.14 -23.41
N SER A 301 0.91 2.70 -22.49
CA SER A 301 0.83 4.09 -22.09
C SER A 301 2.06 4.47 -21.31
N VAL A 302 2.25 5.77 -21.13
CA VAL A 302 3.32 6.28 -20.27
C VAL A 302 2.75 7.25 -19.24
N ASP A 303 3.35 7.30 -18.05
CA ASP A 303 2.93 8.15 -16.95
C ASP A 303 4.07 9.01 -16.43
N MET A 304 3.78 10.29 -16.19
CA MET A 304 4.64 11.19 -15.44
C MET A 304 4.04 11.48 -14.06
N GLN A 305 4.80 11.28 -12.99
CA GLN A 305 4.44 11.76 -11.65
C GLN A 305 5.32 12.95 -11.30
N ILE A 306 4.72 14.04 -10.83
CA ILE A 306 5.44 15.27 -10.55
C ILE A 306 4.99 15.87 -9.22
N ASP A 307 5.97 16.17 -8.38
CA ASP A 307 5.81 16.85 -7.10
C ASP A 307 6.34 18.28 -7.31
N THR A 308 5.42 19.25 -7.23
CA THR A 308 5.70 20.64 -7.61
C THR A 308 6.21 21.52 -6.46
N ASP A 309 6.15 21.05 -5.20
CA ASP A 309 6.73 21.73 -4.02
C ASP A 309 7.56 20.78 -3.16
N ARG A 310 8.41 19.99 -3.82
CA ARG A 310 9.28 19.02 -3.17
C ARG A 310 10.12 19.57 -2.03
N ALA A 311 10.55 20.84 -2.14
CA ALA A 311 11.33 21.49 -1.10
C ALA A 311 10.48 21.78 0.15
N GLY A 312 9.22 22.18 -0.05
CA GLY A 312 8.25 22.50 0.99
C GLY A 312 7.78 21.27 1.77
N ASP A 313 7.68 20.10 1.12
CA ASP A 313 7.08 18.92 1.73
C ASP A 313 7.91 17.63 1.61
N ARG A 314 9.24 17.73 1.48
CA ARG A 314 10.21 16.61 1.33
C ARG A 314 10.05 15.40 2.28
N GLN A 315 9.35 15.54 3.40
CA GLN A 315 9.09 14.48 4.38
C GLN A 315 7.66 13.93 4.33
N ASN A 316 6.80 14.51 3.50
CA ASN A 316 5.40 14.17 3.35
C ASN A 316 5.27 12.89 2.54
N THR A 317 4.97 11.80 3.25
CA THR A 317 4.86 10.48 2.65
C THR A 317 3.56 10.24 1.89
N LEU A 318 2.70 11.26 1.77
CA LEU A 318 1.41 11.18 1.10
C LEU A 318 1.29 12.32 0.10
N VAL A 319 0.73 12.01 -1.06
CA VAL A 319 0.46 13.02 -2.08
C VAL A 319 -0.46 14.13 -1.59
N ASN A 320 -0.25 15.35 -2.06
CA ASN A 320 -1.01 16.53 -1.66
C ASN A 320 -1.39 17.39 -2.88
N LEU A 321 -1.91 18.61 -2.66
CA LEU A 321 -2.42 19.49 -3.73
C LEU A 321 -1.35 19.95 -4.74
N ASP A 322 -0.08 19.88 -4.44
CA ASP A 322 1.05 20.18 -5.33
C ASP A 322 1.55 18.96 -6.13
N ASP A 323 1.01 17.77 -5.86
CA ASP A 323 1.37 16.54 -6.55
C ASP A 323 0.42 16.25 -7.72
N PHE A 324 0.99 15.80 -8.83
CA PHE A 324 0.23 15.44 -10.02
C PHE A 324 0.70 14.11 -10.59
N GLN A 325 -0.21 13.41 -11.26
CA GLN A 325 0.12 12.36 -12.21
C GLN A 325 -0.52 12.72 -13.55
N LEU A 326 0.27 12.57 -14.62
CA LEU A 326 -0.16 12.73 -16.00
C LEU A 326 -0.02 11.38 -16.69
N ALA A 327 -1.14 10.82 -17.15
CA ALA A 327 -1.15 9.64 -18.00
C ALA A 327 -1.19 10.08 -19.47
N PHE A 328 -0.39 9.46 -20.33
CA PHE A 328 -0.32 9.74 -21.76
C PHE A 328 -0.55 8.46 -22.54
N SER A 329 -1.50 8.51 -23.46
CA SER A 329 -1.80 7.44 -24.39
C SER A 329 -1.34 7.81 -25.79
N ALA A 330 -0.74 6.86 -26.52
CA ALA A 330 -0.53 7.00 -27.96
C ALA A 330 -1.82 6.76 -28.79
N GLY A 331 -2.92 6.35 -28.14
CA GLY A 331 -4.11 5.86 -28.81
C GLY A 331 -3.94 4.41 -29.26
N ASP A 332 -4.77 3.94 -30.19
CA ASP A 332 -4.70 2.58 -30.76
C ASP A 332 -4.14 2.58 -32.20
N PHE A 333 -3.67 3.73 -32.68
CA PHE A 333 -3.25 3.99 -34.07
C PHE A 333 -4.31 3.65 -35.15
N ALA A 334 -5.58 3.53 -34.74
CA ALA A 334 -6.71 3.26 -35.60
C ALA A 334 -7.85 4.26 -35.34
N GLY A 335 -8.64 4.08 -34.28
CA GLY A 335 -9.82 4.89 -33.97
C GLY A 335 -9.74 5.68 -32.66
N LEU A 336 -8.89 5.26 -31.71
CA LEU A 336 -8.63 5.94 -30.46
C LEU A 336 -7.45 6.91 -30.65
N PRO A 337 -7.64 8.22 -30.47
CA PRO A 337 -6.59 9.21 -30.63
C PRO A 337 -5.61 9.17 -29.45
N ALA A 338 -4.41 9.71 -29.67
CA ALA A 338 -3.51 10.05 -28.57
C ALA A 338 -4.16 11.07 -27.63
N GLU A 339 -3.90 10.91 -26.33
CA GLU A 339 -4.51 11.76 -25.30
C GLU A 339 -3.64 11.87 -24.05
N ALA A 340 -3.92 12.88 -23.23
CA ALA A 340 -3.42 12.99 -21.87
C ALA A 340 -4.59 12.98 -20.90
N TYR A 341 -4.34 12.50 -19.69
CA TYR A 341 -5.23 12.62 -18.55
C TYR A 341 -4.46 13.08 -17.32
N ARG A 342 -5.02 14.05 -16.58
CA ARG A 342 -4.39 14.62 -15.39
C ARG A 342 -5.12 14.18 -14.13
N PHE A 343 -4.35 13.70 -13.17
CA PHE A 343 -4.73 13.53 -11.78
C PHE A 343 -4.01 14.57 -10.92
N ARG A 344 -4.59 14.87 -9.75
CA ARG A 344 -4.00 15.74 -8.75
C ARG A 344 -4.16 15.12 -7.37
N GLY A 345 -3.19 15.30 -6.51
CA GLY A 345 -3.31 14.89 -5.13
C GLY A 345 -4.34 15.75 -4.39
N ASN A 346 -4.81 15.24 -3.27
CA ASN A 346 -5.76 15.93 -2.41
C ASN A 346 -5.19 16.03 -0.99
N SER A 347 -5.81 16.87 -0.16
CA SER A 347 -5.38 17.08 1.22
C SER A 347 -5.52 15.83 2.12
N GLU A 348 -6.10 14.74 1.63
CA GLU A 348 -6.29 13.48 2.34
C GLU A 348 -5.28 12.39 1.93
N GLY A 349 -4.27 12.71 1.10
CA GLY A 349 -3.29 11.71 0.67
C GLY A 349 -3.72 10.85 -0.51
N GLY A 350 -4.78 11.25 -1.24
CA GLY A 350 -5.31 10.53 -2.39
C GLY A 350 -5.02 11.24 -3.71
N MET A 351 -4.89 10.46 -4.80
CA MET A 351 -4.90 10.97 -6.17
C MET A 351 -6.33 10.97 -6.71
N VAL A 352 -6.79 12.10 -7.24
CA VAL A 352 -8.14 12.28 -7.78
C VAL A 352 -8.09 12.82 -9.20
N ASP A 353 -9.18 12.59 -9.94
CA ASP A 353 -9.39 13.11 -11.28
C ASP A 353 -9.30 14.65 -11.29
N ALA A 354 -8.44 15.20 -12.15
CA ALA A 354 -8.23 16.65 -12.29
C ALA A 354 -8.50 17.08 -13.74
N THR A 355 -9.76 16.94 -14.16
CA THR A 355 -10.24 17.28 -15.51
C THR A 355 -10.01 18.75 -15.87
N GLY A 356 -10.00 19.06 -17.17
CA GLY A 356 -9.88 20.44 -17.67
C GLY A 356 -8.45 20.95 -17.75
N HIS A 357 -7.56 20.17 -18.38
CA HIS A 357 -6.22 20.59 -18.76
C HIS A 357 -6.17 20.96 -20.25
N ASN A 358 -5.04 21.53 -20.67
CA ASN A 358 -4.72 21.98 -22.02
C ASN A 358 -3.46 21.30 -22.57
N ILE A 359 -3.06 20.18 -21.94
CA ILE A 359 -1.96 19.33 -22.40
C ILE A 359 -2.22 18.87 -23.84
N SER A 360 -1.23 19.10 -24.72
CA SER A 360 -1.25 18.64 -26.11
C SER A 360 -0.41 17.38 -26.23
N VAL A 361 -0.90 16.38 -26.97
CA VAL A 361 -0.21 15.09 -27.17
C VAL A 361 -0.31 14.69 -28.64
N ALA A 362 0.78 14.16 -29.18
CA ALA A 362 0.80 13.49 -30.47
C ALA A 362 1.67 12.24 -30.39
N ALA A 363 1.31 11.23 -31.17
CA ALA A 363 2.06 9.98 -31.22
C ALA A 363 2.07 9.39 -32.63
N VAL A 364 3.16 8.68 -32.94
CA VAL A 364 3.33 7.94 -34.19
C VAL A 364 3.87 6.55 -33.90
N GLN A 365 3.31 5.54 -34.58
CA GLN A 365 3.80 4.17 -34.49
C GLN A 365 5.04 3.99 -35.38
N HIS A 366 5.96 3.12 -34.95
CA HIS A 366 7.07 2.65 -35.78
C HIS A 366 7.24 1.12 -35.64
N GLU A 367 8.21 0.55 -36.35
CA GLU A 367 8.37 -0.92 -36.49
C GLU A 367 8.59 -1.71 -35.19
N GLN A 368 8.91 -1.03 -34.08
CA GLN A 368 9.30 -1.65 -32.82
C GLN A 368 8.53 -1.09 -31.62
N GLY A 369 7.45 -0.32 -31.85
CA GLY A 369 6.74 0.39 -30.78
C GLY A 369 6.21 1.74 -31.26
N TYR A 370 6.34 2.78 -30.43
CA TYR A 370 5.81 4.10 -30.74
C TYR A 370 6.64 5.25 -30.18
N ARG A 371 6.40 6.44 -30.74
CA ARG A 371 6.92 7.72 -30.23
C ARG A 371 5.76 8.59 -29.81
N LEU A 372 5.94 9.31 -28.71
CA LEU A 372 4.95 10.23 -28.18
C LEU A 372 5.64 11.53 -27.76
N GLU A 373 5.00 12.64 -28.08
CA GLU A 373 5.38 13.97 -27.62
C GLU A 373 4.22 14.62 -26.88
N ALA A 374 4.55 15.42 -25.86
CA ALA A 374 3.56 16.22 -25.18
C ALA A 374 4.09 17.60 -24.78
N ALA A 375 3.22 18.60 -24.87
CA ALA A 375 3.40 19.91 -24.28
C ALA A 375 2.44 20.06 -23.10
N ILE A 376 3.00 20.26 -21.91
CA ILE A 376 2.29 20.34 -20.62
C ILE A 376 2.40 21.79 -20.14
N PRO A 377 1.32 22.60 -20.22
CA PRO A 377 1.35 23.97 -19.73
C PRO A 377 1.65 24.01 -18.24
N TRP A 378 2.58 24.87 -17.82
CA TRP A 378 2.94 25.02 -16.40
C TRP A 378 1.75 25.41 -15.53
N ARG A 379 0.79 26.16 -16.10
CA ARG A 379 -0.49 26.48 -15.45
C ARG A 379 -1.31 25.24 -15.11
N ASP A 380 -1.21 24.16 -15.88
CA ASP A 380 -1.92 22.93 -15.58
C ASP A 380 -1.25 22.13 -14.44
N LEU A 381 -0.06 22.55 -14.00
CA LEU A 381 0.67 22.03 -12.85
C LEU A 381 0.75 23.04 -11.70
N ASP A 382 0.11 24.21 -11.82
CA ASP A 382 0.21 25.32 -10.86
C ASP A 382 1.66 25.78 -10.59
N VAL A 383 2.56 25.62 -11.56
CA VAL A 383 3.99 25.99 -11.45
C VAL A 383 4.27 27.29 -12.20
N ILE A 384 5.20 28.08 -11.66
CA ILE A 384 5.89 29.15 -12.40
C ILE A 384 7.34 28.69 -12.54
N PRO A 385 7.82 28.33 -13.74
CA PRO A 385 9.13 27.73 -13.89
C PRO A 385 10.25 28.76 -13.67
N GLU A 386 11.33 28.32 -13.02
CA GLU A 386 12.56 29.11 -12.87
C GLU A 386 13.80 28.26 -13.23
N PRO A 387 14.87 28.87 -13.78
CA PRO A 387 16.12 28.17 -14.00
C PRO A 387 16.67 27.54 -12.73
N ASN A 388 17.06 26.27 -12.82
CA ASN A 388 17.53 25.40 -11.75
C ASN A 388 16.48 25.04 -10.68
N MET A 389 15.19 25.29 -10.94
CA MET A 389 14.12 24.73 -10.12
C MET A 389 14.21 23.21 -10.10
N ILE A 390 14.06 22.62 -8.91
CA ILE A 390 14.09 21.17 -8.69
C ILE A 390 12.70 20.73 -8.27
N LEU A 391 12.14 19.79 -9.02
CA LEU A 391 10.83 19.18 -8.76
C LEU A 391 11.02 17.68 -8.51
N GLY A 392 10.06 17.04 -7.86
CA GLY A 392 10.03 15.57 -7.82
C GLY A 392 9.52 15.00 -9.14
N LEU A 393 10.08 13.89 -9.60
CA LEU A 393 9.71 13.30 -10.90
C LEU A 393 9.87 11.78 -10.92
N ASN A 394 8.86 11.09 -11.45
CA ASN A 394 9.02 9.76 -12.04
C ASN A 394 8.47 9.71 -13.46
N LEU A 395 9.10 8.87 -14.28
CA LEU A 395 8.76 8.58 -15.67
C LEU A 395 8.52 7.08 -15.78
N ASN A 396 7.29 6.70 -16.12
CA ASN A 396 6.85 5.31 -16.09
C ASN A 396 6.27 4.89 -17.44
N ALA A 397 6.47 3.64 -17.83
CA ALA A 397 5.87 3.02 -19.00
C ALA A 397 5.04 1.82 -18.53
N ASN A 398 3.81 1.73 -19.02
CA ASN A 398 2.88 0.64 -18.79
C ASN A 398 2.83 -0.26 -20.00
N ASP A 399 2.58 -1.53 -19.74
CA ASP A 399 2.63 -2.62 -20.70
C ASP A 399 1.32 -3.40 -20.72
N ASN A 400 0.87 -3.80 -21.91
CA ASN A 400 -0.20 -4.78 -22.12
C ASN A 400 -0.02 -5.52 -23.45
N ASP A 401 0.35 -6.79 -23.41
CA ASP A 401 0.53 -7.59 -24.61
C ASP A 401 -0.73 -8.32 -25.06
N THR A 402 -1.81 -8.29 -24.26
CA THR A 402 -3.00 -9.11 -24.53
C THR A 402 -4.03 -8.35 -25.39
N PRO A 403 -4.19 -8.63 -26.70
CA PRO A 403 -5.02 -7.80 -27.55
C PRO A 403 -6.50 -7.79 -27.13
N GLY A 404 -7.09 -6.60 -27.07
CA GLY A 404 -8.50 -6.41 -26.75
C GLY A 404 -8.82 -6.47 -25.25
N THR A 405 -7.82 -6.54 -24.37
CA THR A 405 -8.01 -6.44 -22.93
C THR A 405 -7.78 -5.02 -22.42
N ALA A 406 -8.12 -4.83 -21.16
CA ALA A 406 -7.74 -3.69 -20.36
C ALA A 406 -7.08 -4.23 -19.09
N ALA A 407 -5.77 -4.45 -19.15
CA ALA A 407 -4.96 -4.98 -18.07
C ALA A 407 -3.62 -4.25 -18.09
N GLN A 408 -3.21 -3.74 -16.93
CA GLN A 408 -1.82 -3.34 -16.76
C GLN A 408 -1.04 -4.62 -16.45
N GLU A 409 -0.19 -5.07 -17.34
CA GLU A 409 0.59 -6.29 -17.13
C GLU A 409 1.89 -5.95 -16.39
N VAL A 410 2.57 -4.88 -16.80
CA VAL A 410 3.80 -4.37 -16.19
C VAL A 410 3.80 -2.85 -16.10
N MET A 411 4.57 -2.34 -15.12
CA MET A 411 5.06 -0.96 -15.16
C MET A 411 6.56 -0.90 -14.93
N MET A 412 7.25 -0.21 -15.83
CA MET A 412 8.66 0.14 -15.73
C MET A 412 8.80 1.60 -15.32
N SER A 413 9.73 1.91 -14.41
CA SER A 413 9.98 3.27 -13.91
C SER A 413 11.45 3.65 -13.99
N ASN A 414 11.75 4.94 -14.08
CA ASN A 414 13.11 5.46 -13.96
C ASN A 414 13.65 5.36 -12.52
N VAL A 415 12.79 5.13 -11.53
CA VAL A 415 13.17 5.02 -10.10
C VAL A 415 12.66 3.70 -9.50
N SER A 416 13.57 2.90 -8.95
CA SER A 416 13.26 1.58 -8.37
C SER A 416 12.47 1.61 -7.08
N THR A 417 12.56 2.70 -6.31
CA THR A 417 11.90 2.86 -5.01
C THR A 417 10.52 3.50 -5.13
N ARG A 418 10.07 3.81 -6.35
CA ARG A 418 8.84 4.56 -6.63
C ARG A 418 7.65 3.88 -5.98
N THR A 419 6.90 4.66 -5.20
CA THR A 419 5.61 4.27 -4.63
C THR A 419 4.55 5.29 -5.03
N PHE A 420 3.37 4.78 -5.43
CA PHE A 420 2.37 5.56 -6.16
C PHE A 420 1.95 6.86 -5.47
N ARG A 421 1.64 6.80 -4.17
CA ARG A 421 1.09 7.92 -3.37
C ARG A 421 2.10 8.58 -2.45
N ASN A 422 3.40 8.31 -2.59
CA ASN A 422 4.40 8.84 -1.68
C ASN A 422 5.50 9.57 -2.48
N PRO A 423 5.41 10.91 -2.58
CA PRO A 423 6.33 11.72 -3.38
C PRO A 423 7.77 11.74 -2.83
N THR A 424 7.99 11.37 -1.55
CA THR A 424 9.36 11.22 -1.01
C THR A 424 10.16 10.11 -1.70
N THR A 425 9.47 9.18 -2.37
CA THR A 425 10.10 8.09 -3.12
C THR A 425 10.37 8.41 -4.59
N TRP A 426 9.92 9.58 -5.06
CA TRP A 426 10.08 10.00 -6.43
C TRP A 426 11.49 10.57 -6.65
N GLY A 427 11.97 10.43 -7.87
CA GLY A 427 13.25 11.01 -8.30
C GLY A 427 13.20 12.53 -8.37
N GLU A 428 14.22 13.14 -8.96
CA GLU A 428 14.30 14.59 -9.10
C GLU A 428 14.49 14.99 -10.56
N VAL A 429 13.86 16.10 -10.94
CA VAL A 429 14.12 16.79 -12.21
C VAL A 429 14.58 18.20 -11.94
N THR A 430 15.68 18.59 -12.59
CA THR A 430 16.16 19.98 -12.59
C THR A 430 15.81 20.66 -13.90
N LEU A 431 15.21 21.85 -13.83
CA LEU A 431 14.98 22.74 -14.97
C LEU A 431 16.31 23.41 -15.34
N ALA A 432 17.09 22.78 -16.21
CA ALA A 432 18.40 23.28 -16.62
C ALA A 432 18.24 24.51 -17.54
N PRO A 433 19.06 25.56 -17.36
CA PRO A 433 18.98 26.82 -18.12
C PRO A 433 19.36 26.69 -19.59
#